data_AF-A0A2V9WU39-F1
#
_entry.id   AF-A0A2V9WU39-F1
#
_cell.length_a   1.000
_cell.length_b   1.000
_cell.length_c   1.000
_cell.angle_alpha   90.00
_cell.angle_beta   90.00
_cell.angle_gamma   90.00
#
_symmetry.space_group_name_H-M   'P 1'
#
loop_
_entity.id
_entity.type
_entity.pdbx_description
1 polymer ?
#
loop_
_entity_poly.entity_id
_entity_poly.type
_entity_poly.pdbx_seq_one_letter_code
_entity_poly.pdbx_strand_id
1 'polypeptide(L)'
;MLSPLRFTDERDSQLFTGAMLQIDDYLQDHPDATCTVYRMSGGSERLRSVNDDDEIPTLFQGANYADAAHRDEIYPGDDRIRPVDGLTIQIHTLEVRQKNRGPVIARDVPTVAVWVPAVMARDWLVQEPT
;
A
#
# COMPACT_ATOMS: atom_id res chain seq x y z
N MET A 1 -0.40 -5.65 30.20
CA MET A 1 -0.56 -4.69 29.10
C MET A 1 -1.53 -5.31 28.11
N LEU A 2 -2.76 -4.79 28.01
CA LEU A 2 -3.70 -5.20 26.98
C LEU A 2 -3.50 -4.26 25.78
N SER A 3 -3.08 -4.84 24.65
CA SER A 3 -3.07 -4.12 23.38
C SER A 3 -4.44 -4.31 22.71
N PRO A 4 -5.08 -3.27 22.15
CA PRO A 4 -6.24 -3.44 21.30
C PRO A 4 -5.83 -4.28 20.09
N LEU A 5 -6.35 -5.50 20.02
CA LEU A 5 -6.22 -6.33 18.82
C LEU A 5 -7.18 -5.74 17.78
N ARG A 6 -6.65 -4.97 16.83
CA ARG A 6 -7.39 -4.62 15.61
C ARG A 6 -7.25 -5.80 14.67
N PHE A 7 -8.36 -6.48 14.41
CA PHE A 7 -8.43 -7.47 13.34
C PHE A 7 -8.29 -6.72 12.02
N THR A 8 -7.27 -7.07 11.24
CA THR A 8 -7.26 -6.76 9.81
C THR A 8 -8.48 -7.44 9.19
N ASP A 9 -9.10 -6.82 8.19
CA ASP A 9 -10.19 -7.46 7.45
C ASP A 9 -9.70 -8.82 6.91
N GLU A 10 -10.58 -9.83 6.88
CA GLU A 10 -10.22 -11.17 6.40
C GLU A 10 -9.72 -11.13 4.95
N ARG A 11 -10.25 -10.20 4.14
CA ARG A 11 -9.83 -9.97 2.75
C ARG A 11 -8.40 -9.48 2.68
N ASP A 12 -8.02 -8.52 3.54
CA ASP A 12 -6.65 -8.01 3.61
C ASP A 12 -5.68 -9.12 4.01
N SER A 13 -6.09 -9.98 4.95
CA SER A 13 -5.25 -11.09 5.42
C SER A 13 -4.97 -12.11 4.31
N GLN A 14 -5.96 -12.39 3.46
CA GLN A 14 -5.79 -13.24 2.27
C GLN A 14 -4.85 -12.61 1.25
N LEU A 15 -4.99 -11.31 0.97
CA LEU A 15 -4.12 -10.59 0.02
C LEU A 15 -2.66 -10.57 0.48
N PHE A 16 -2.40 -10.27 1.76
CA PHE A 16 -1.04 -10.29 2.30
C PHE A 16 -0.45 -11.70 2.32
N THR A 17 -1.26 -12.72 2.63
CA THR A 17 -0.80 -14.11 2.58
C THR A 17 -0.44 -14.50 1.15
N GLY A 18 -1.27 -14.17 0.16
CA GLY A 18 -0.98 -14.42 -1.26
C GLY A 18 0.31 -13.75 -1.72
N ALA A 19 0.50 -12.47 -1.38
CA ALA A 19 1.73 -11.75 -1.68
C ALA A 19 2.96 -12.40 -1.02
N MET A 20 2.86 -12.83 0.25
CA MET A 20 3.96 -13.49 0.95
C MET A 20 4.34 -14.82 0.30
N LEU A 21 3.36 -15.65 -0.08
CA LEU A 21 3.61 -16.91 -0.77
C LEU A 21 4.27 -16.70 -2.14
N GLN A 22 3.81 -15.68 -2.88
CA GLN A 22 4.40 -15.34 -4.18
C GLN A 22 5.84 -14.86 -4.05
N ILE A 23 6.14 -14.07 -3.02
CA ILE A 23 7.52 -13.62 -2.74
C ILE A 23 8.38 -14.81 -2.32
N ASP A 24 7.90 -15.66 -1.41
CA ASP A 24 8.62 -16.84 -0.93
C ASP A 24 8.99 -17.80 -2.07
N ASP A 25 8.04 -18.09 -2.95
CA ASP A 25 8.25 -18.93 -4.12
C ASP A 25 9.27 -18.33 -5.10
N TYR A 26 9.18 -17.03 -5.40
CA TYR A 26 10.18 -16.36 -6.24
C TYR A 26 11.60 -16.43 -5.64
N LEU A 27 11.71 -16.31 -4.31
CA LEU A 27 13.00 -16.38 -3.61
C LEU A 27 13.61 -17.79 -3.64
N GLN A 28 12.84 -18.86 -3.88
CA GLN A 28 13.41 -20.21 -4.04
C GLN A 28 14.34 -20.29 -5.25
N ASP A 29 13.96 -19.67 -6.37
CA ASP A 29 14.74 -19.63 -7.61
C ASP A 29 15.72 -18.44 -7.66
N HIS A 30 15.46 -17.39 -6.86
CA HIS A 30 16.22 -16.15 -6.82
C HIS A 30 16.57 -15.73 -5.38
N PRO A 31 17.43 -16.48 -4.67
CA PRO A 31 17.67 -16.29 -3.24
C PRO A 31 18.30 -14.93 -2.88
N ASP A 32 19.02 -14.33 -3.83
CA ASP A 32 19.68 -13.02 -3.65
C ASP A 32 18.84 -11.86 -4.23
N ALA A 33 17.58 -12.10 -4.60
CA ALA A 33 16.71 -11.04 -5.11
C ALA A 33 16.51 -9.94 -4.05
N THR A 34 16.56 -8.69 -4.51
CA THR A 34 16.38 -7.52 -3.66
C THR A 34 15.03 -6.85 -3.94
N CYS A 35 14.61 -6.00 -3.02
CA CYS A 35 13.43 -5.14 -3.20
C CYS A 35 13.81 -3.68 -2.96
N THR A 36 13.02 -2.77 -3.55
CA THR A 36 13.16 -1.34 -3.29
C THR A 36 12.13 -0.90 -2.26
N VAL A 37 12.59 -0.25 -1.19
CA VAL A 37 11.73 0.27 -0.13
C VAL A 37 11.71 1.80 -0.18
N TYR A 38 10.52 2.36 -0.32
CA TYR A 38 10.29 3.80 -0.26
C TYR A 38 9.65 4.18 1.08
N ARG A 39 10.28 5.11 1.80
CA ARG A 39 9.66 5.81 2.93
C ARG A 39 8.93 7.04 2.39
N MET A 40 7.64 6.92 2.20
CA MET A 40 6.82 7.89 1.48
C MET A 40 6.71 9.21 2.24
N SER A 41 6.63 10.33 1.51
CA SER A 41 6.63 11.69 2.09
C SER A 41 7.80 11.98 3.04
N GLY A 42 8.94 11.32 2.89
CA GLY A 42 10.06 11.44 3.84
C GLY A 42 9.70 10.96 5.26
N GLY A 43 8.60 10.20 5.38
CA GLY A 43 8.00 9.70 6.60
C GLY A 43 7.17 10.70 7.41
N SER A 44 6.85 11.86 6.84
CA SER A 44 5.81 12.73 7.37
C SER A 44 4.42 12.08 7.25
N GLU A 45 3.53 12.41 8.19
CA GLU A 45 2.16 11.91 8.16
C GLU A 45 1.41 12.38 6.90
N ARG A 46 0.66 11.46 6.30
CA ARG A 46 -0.28 11.74 5.20
C ARG A 46 -1.69 11.69 5.75
N LEU A 47 -2.49 12.70 5.43
CA LEU A 47 -3.88 12.73 5.87
C LEU A 47 -4.74 11.80 5.00
N ARG A 48 -5.54 10.94 5.63
CA ARG A 48 -6.57 10.13 5.00
C ARG A 48 -7.88 10.21 5.79
N SER A 49 -8.99 9.99 5.10
CA SER A 49 -10.31 9.92 5.69
C SER A 49 -10.91 8.55 5.42
N VAL A 50 -11.61 8.01 6.40
CA VAL A 50 -12.44 6.81 6.19
C VAL A 50 -13.77 7.18 5.53
N ASN A 51 -14.35 6.24 4.78
CA ASN A 51 -15.71 6.30 4.24
C ASN A 51 -16.76 5.95 5.32
N ASP A 52 -18.02 5.73 4.92
CA ASP A 52 -19.10 5.36 5.84
C ASP A 52 -18.98 3.92 6.36
N ASP A 53 -18.14 3.09 5.72
CA ASP A 53 -17.83 1.70 6.09
C ASP A 53 -16.53 1.60 6.91
N ASP A 54 -16.00 2.73 7.40
CA ASP A 54 -14.72 2.86 8.11
C ASP A 54 -13.47 2.39 7.32
N GLU A 55 -13.57 2.28 6.00
CA GLU A 55 -12.45 1.95 5.09
C GLU A 55 -11.76 3.22 4.55
N ILE A 56 -10.48 3.14 4.18
CA ILE A 56 -9.76 4.24 3.50
C ILE A 56 -9.83 4.01 1.97
N PRO A 57 -10.75 4.66 1.23
CA PRO A 57 -10.94 4.38 -0.20
C PRO A 57 -9.81 4.90 -1.08
N THR A 58 -9.09 5.93 -0.61
CA THR A 58 -8.03 6.61 -1.38
C THR A 58 -6.72 6.53 -0.63
N LEU A 59 -6.20 5.32 -0.40
CA LEU A 59 -4.88 5.15 0.24
C LEU A 59 -3.79 5.85 -0.59
N PHE A 60 -3.81 5.67 -1.90
CA PHE A 60 -2.85 6.25 -2.82
C PHE A 60 -3.19 7.69 -3.21
N GLN A 61 -2.17 8.55 -3.25
CA GLN A 61 -2.26 9.87 -3.85
C GLN A 61 -2.00 9.76 -5.37
N GLY A 62 -2.89 10.35 -6.16
CA GLY A 62 -2.70 10.48 -7.61
C GLY A 62 -1.65 11.51 -8.00
N ALA A 63 -1.45 11.67 -9.30
CA ALA A 63 -0.51 12.64 -9.86
C ALA A 63 -0.88 14.09 -9.47
N ASN A 64 0.14 14.94 -9.33
CA ASN A 64 0.00 16.37 -9.10
C ASN A 64 0.84 17.16 -10.12
N TYR A 65 0.28 18.24 -10.64
CA TYR A 65 0.85 19.06 -11.71
C TYR A 65 0.90 20.52 -11.28
N ALA A 66 1.95 21.24 -11.71
CA ALA A 66 2.11 22.66 -11.45
C ALA A 66 1.11 23.52 -12.25
N ASP A 67 0.61 22.98 -13.35
CA ASP A 67 -0.25 23.67 -14.30
C ASP A 67 -1.58 22.93 -14.50
N ALA A 68 -2.64 23.71 -14.79
CA ALA A 68 -3.96 23.15 -15.09
C ALA A 68 -3.98 22.33 -16.40
N ALA A 69 -2.98 22.52 -17.29
CA ALA A 69 -2.86 21.75 -18.52
C ALA A 69 -2.12 20.41 -18.32
N HIS A 70 -1.71 20.06 -17.10
CA HIS A 70 -1.10 18.78 -16.73
C HIS A 70 0.18 18.47 -17.53
N ARG A 71 0.99 19.48 -17.82
CA ARG A 71 2.24 19.34 -18.58
C ARG A 71 3.47 19.33 -17.69
N ASP A 72 3.39 19.95 -16.51
CA ASP A 72 4.50 20.06 -15.58
C ASP A 72 4.22 19.22 -14.32
N GLU A 73 4.63 17.95 -14.37
CA GLU A 73 4.39 16.98 -13.30
C GLU A 73 5.30 17.25 -12.10
N ILE A 74 4.69 17.63 -10.97
CA ILE A 74 5.39 17.81 -9.68
C ILE A 74 5.51 16.47 -8.95
N TYR A 75 4.45 15.65 -9.04
CA TYR A 75 4.35 14.38 -8.36
C TYR A 75 3.70 13.35 -9.27
N PRO A 76 4.34 12.20 -9.53
CA PRO A 76 3.78 11.20 -10.44
C PRO A 76 2.57 10.46 -9.85
N GLY A 77 2.35 10.52 -8.54
CA GLY A 77 1.39 9.64 -7.87
C GLY A 77 2.08 8.41 -7.30
N ASP A 78 1.50 7.87 -6.24
CA ASP A 78 2.12 6.80 -5.46
C ASP A 78 2.34 5.53 -6.30
N ASP A 79 1.41 5.20 -7.20
CA ASP A 79 1.51 4.02 -8.05
C ASP A 79 2.77 4.06 -8.92
N ARG A 80 3.12 5.22 -9.46
CA ARG A 80 4.29 5.41 -10.33
C ARG A 80 5.61 5.57 -9.57
N ILE A 81 5.61 5.62 -8.24
CA ILE A 81 6.84 5.66 -7.42
C ILE A 81 7.32 4.24 -7.16
N ARG A 82 8.00 3.71 -8.17
CA ARG A 82 8.62 2.39 -8.17
C ARG A 82 9.74 2.34 -9.22
N PRO A 83 10.78 1.52 -9.05
CA PRO A 83 11.68 1.16 -10.14
C PRO A 83 10.91 0.49 -11.28
N VAL A 84 11.55 0.42 -12.45
CA VAL A 84 11.01 -0.28 -13.62
C VAL A 84 10.80 -1.77 -13.31
N ASP A 85 11.74 -2.36 -12.57
CA ASP A 85 11.77 -3.78 -12.23
C ASP A 85 12.00 -4.00 -10.73
N GLY A 86 11.54 -5.16 -10.23
CA GLY A 86 11.77 -5.62 -8.86
C GLY A 86 10.65 -5.28 -7.88
N LEU A 87 10.50 -6.12 -6.85
CA LEU A 87 9.51 -5.92 -5.79
C LEU A 87 9.66 -4.52 -5.17
N THR A 88 8.55 -3.82 -5.00
CA THR A 88 8.54 -2.49 -4.39
C THR A 88 7.66 -2.47 -3.16
N ILE A 89 8.20 -1.94 -2.06
CA ILE A 89 7.48 -1.73 -0.82
C ILE A 89 7.42 -0.23 -0.57
N GLN A 90 6.23 0.30 -0.33
CA GLN A 90 6.03 1.67 0.11
C GLN A 90 5.52 1.67 1.54
N ILE A 91 6.22 2.40 2.40
CA ILE A 91 5.84 2.61 3.80
C ILE A 91 5.29 4.03 3.93
N HIS A 92 4.02 4.11 4.30
CA HIS A 92 3.30 5.35 4.59
C HIS A 92 3.05 5.46 6.09
N THR A 93 3.02 6.69 6.59
CA THR A 93 2.52 6.99 7.94
C THR A 93 1.27 7.85 7.78
N LEU A 94 0.14 7.44 8.36
CA LEU A 94 -1.14 8.12 8.15
C LEU A 94 -1.66 8.81 9.43
N GLU A 95 -2.19 10.02 9.24
CA GLU A 95 -3.20 10.62 10.14
C GLU A 95 -4.57 10.25 9.55
N VAL A 96 -5.43 9.58 10.32
CA VAL A 96 -6.74 9.11 9.85
C VAL A 96 -7.85 9.93 10.48
N ARG A 97 -8.78 10.43 9.66
CA ARG A 97 -9.96 11.19 10.07
C ARG A 97 -11.25 10.45 9.80
N GLN A 98 -12.26 10.72 10.62
CA GLN A 98 -13.62 10.27 10.36
C GLN A 98 -14.28 11.15 9.30
N LYS A 99 -14.63 10.56 8.15
CA LYS A 99 -15.19 11.28 6.98
C LYS A 99 -14.28 12.44 6.52
N ASN A 100 -14.64 13.07 5.41
CA ASN A 100 -13.89 14.22 4.92
C ASN A 100 -14.13 15.43 5.83
N ARG A 101 -13.07 15.92 6.49
CA ARG A 101 -13.08 17.03 7.49
C ARG A 101 -13.60 16.73 8.90
N GLY A 102 -13.86 15.48 9.28
CA GLY A 102 -14.18 15.16 10.69
C GLY A 102 -12.95 15.06 11.59
N PRO A 103 -13.13 14.63 12.86
CA PRO A 103 -12.05 14.54 13.83
C PRO A 103 -11.00 13.49 13.43
N VAL A 104 -9.76 13.69 13.91
CA VAL A 104 -8.70 12.69 13.80
C VAL A 104 -9.03 11.54 14.75
N ILE A 105 -9.11 10.33 14.20
CA ILE A 105 -9.44 9.08 14.90
C ILE A 105 -8.22 8.18 15.09
N ALA A 106 -7.14 8.39 14.33
CA ALA A 106 -5.84 7.74 14.53
C ALA A 106 -4.69 8.61 14.01
N ARG A 107 -3.51 8.44 14.62
CA ARG A 107 -2.25 9.08 14.25
C ARG A 107 -1.16 8.03 14.15
N ASP A 108 -0.07 8.37 13.49
CA ASP A 108 1.11 7.52 13.35
C ASP A 108 0.77 6.10 12.86
N VAL A 109 -0.24 5.97 11.98
CA VAL A 109 -0.69 4.66 11.49
C VAL A 109 0.27 4.20 10.40
N PRO A 110 1.11 3.16 10.62
CA PRO A 110 1.95 2.62 9.57
C PRO A 110 1.07 1.91 8.55
N THR A 111 1.33 2.12 7.27
CA THR A 111 0.62 1.44 6.19
C THR A 111 1.61 1.00 5.12
N VAL A 112 1.49 -0.26 4.70
CA VAL A 112 2.38 -0.89 3.73
C VAL A 112 1.61 -1.11 2.44
N ALA A 113 2.16 -0.64 1.34
CA ALA A 113 1.73 -1.01 0.00
C ALA A 113 2.84 -1.81 -0.68
N VAL A 114 2.47 -2.90 -1.33
CA VAL A 114 3.40 -3.79 -2.03
C VAL A 114 3.03 -3.80 -3.51
N TRP A 115 4.00 -3.51 -4.36
CA TRP A 115 3.88 -3.73 -5.79
C TRP A 115 4.76 -4.92 -6.18
N VAL A 116 4.12 -5.92 -6.77
CA VAL A 116 4.77 -7.15 -7.23
C VAL A 116 4.89 -7.07 -8.76
N PRO A 117 6.12 -7.08 -9.33
CA PRO A 117 6.30 -7.03 -10.78
C PRO A 117 5.77 -8.30 -11.45
N ALA A 118 5.36 -8.18 -12.71
CA ALA A 118 4.83 -9.30 -13.49
C ALA A 118 5.81 -10.48 -13.63
N VAL A 119 7.12 -10.23 -13.56
CA VAL A 119 8.13 -11.31 -13.57
C VAL A 119 8.04 -12.23 -12.35
N MET A 120 7.48 -11.73 -11.24
CA MET A 120 7.19 -12.53 -10.04
C MET A 120 5.79 -13.14 -10.09
N ALA A 121 4.97 -12.83 -11.10
CA ALA A 121 3.63 -13.39 -11.22
C ALA A 121 3.69 -14.89 -11.51
N ARG A 122 2.95 -15.67 -10.72
CA ARG A 122 2.65 -17.07 -11.01
C ARG A 122 1.14 -17.26 -10.99
N ASP A 123 0.66 -18.16 -11.85
CA ASP A 123 -0.73 -18.57 -11.84
C ASP A 123 -1.01 -19.40 -10.58
N TRP A 124 -2.08 -19.04 -9.86
CA TRP A 124 -2.52 -19.76 -8.67
C TRP A 124 -4.04 -19.96 -8.74
N LEU A 125 -4.47 -21.15 -8.35
CA LEU A 125 -5.89 -21.52 -8.31
C LEU A 125 -6.40 -21.33 -6.88
N VAL A 126 -7.29 -20.35 -6.68
CA VAL A 126 -7.99 -20.15 -5.41
C VAL A 126 -9.35 -20.82 -5.51
N GLN A 127 -9.64 -21.75 -4.61
CA GLN A 127 -10.97 -22.35 -4.47
C GLN A 127 -11.70 -21.64 -3.33
N GLU A 128 -12.78 -20.93 -3.67
CA GLU A 128 -13.64 -20.33 -2.65
C GLU A 128 -14.61 -21.37 -2.09
N PRO A 129 -14.89 -21.35 -0.77
CA PRO A 129 -15.89 -22.21 -0.18
C PRO A 129 -17.30 -21.84 -0.68
N THR A 130 -18.07 -22.86 -1.06
CA THR A 130 -19.50 -22.77 -1.44
C THR A 130 -20.41 -22.27 -0.32
#